data_AF-E6MGT0-F1
#
_entry.id   AF-E6MGT0-F1
#
_cell.length_a   1.000
_cell.length_b   1.000
_cell.length_c   1.000
_cell.angle_alpha   90.00
_cell.angle_beta   90.00
_cell.angle_gamma   90.00
#
_symmetry.space_group_name_H-M   'P 1'
#
loop_
_entity.id
_entity.type
_entity.pdbx_description
1 polymer ?
#
loop_
_entity_poly.entity_id
_entity_poly.type
_entity_poly.pdbx_seq_one_letter_code
_entity_poly.pdbx_strand_id
1 'polypeptide(L)' 'MLKEIEEIILKIAAPQDTDLIACDAQSYLDNLNSLRFIELITVIEEKYDIRFANEDLMKLAGGGVDDFVNTVERYVPAK' A
#
# COMPACT_ATOMS: atom_id res chain seq x y z
N MET A 1 -12.81 0.28 -2.63
CA MET A 1 -11.44 -0.26 -2.54
C MET A 1 -10.67 0.35 -1.36
N LEU A 2 -10.78 1.66 -1.13
CA LEU A 2 -10.12 2.39 -0.02
C LEU A 2 -10.05 1.62 1.31
N LYS A 3 -11.19 1.31 1.95
CA LYS A 3 -11.22 0.58 3.24
C LYS A 3 -10.46 -0.75 3.22
N GLU A 4 -10.54 -1.47 2.11
CA GLU A 4 -9.88 -2.77 1.99
C GLU A 4 -8.35 -2.62 1.88
N ILE A 5 -7.89 -1.60 1.15
CA ILE A 5 -6.46 -1.27 1.05
C ILE A 5 -5.93 -0.75 2.39
N GLU A 6 -6.67 0.11 3.09
CA GLU A 6 -6.32 0.55 4.43
C GLU A 6 -6.16 -0.63 5.40
N GLU A 7 -7.06 -1.61 5.36
CA GLU A 7 -6.94 -2.83 6.17
C GLU A 7 -5.70 -3.67 5.83
N ILE A 8 -5.30 -3.73 4.55
CA ILE A 8 -4.05 -4.42 4.14
C ILE A 8 -2.85 -3.70 4.71
N ILE A 9 -2.81 -2.37 4.55
CA ILE A 9 -1.74 -1.52 5.07
C ILE A 9 -1.58 -1.74 6.58
N LEU A 10 -2.69 -1.69 7.32
CA LEU A 10 -2.69 -1.89 8.77
C LEU A 10 -2.24 -3.31 9.18
N LYS A 11 -2.60 -4.33 8.39
CA LYS A 11 -2.15 -5.72 8.64
C LYS A 11 -0.65 -5.93 8.43
N ILE A 12 -0.03 -5.16 7.54
CA ILE A 12 1.42 -5.20 7.32
C ILE A 12 2.15 -4.43 8.44
N ALA A 13 1.56 -3.34 8.94
CA ALA A 13 2.09 -2.55 10.05
C ALA A 13 2.07 -3.30 11.40
N ALA A 14 0.96 -3.96 11.72
CA ALA A 14 0.70 -4.57 13.03
C ALA A 14 1.65 -5.69 13.53
N PRO A 15 2.28 -6.55 12.70
CA PRO A 15 2.99 -7.73 13.22
C PRO A 15 4.43 -7.45 13.66
N GLN A 16 5.01 -6.29 13.33
CA GLN A 16 6.47 -6.10 13.40
C GLN A 16 6.93 -4.82 14.09
N ASP A 17 6.01 -3.90 14.42
CA ASP A 17 6.31 -2.66 15.12
C ASP A 17 5.46 -2.55 16.40
N THR A 18 5.98 -3.05 17.52
CA THR A 18 5.42 -2.76 18.84
C THR A 18 5.53 -1.29 19.24
N ASP A 19 6.37 -0.51 18.52
CA ASP A 19 6.61 0.92 18.75
C ASP A 19 5.83 1.85 17.79
N LEU A 20 5.22 1.33 16.73
CA LEU A 20 4.25 2.08 15.92
C LEU A 20 2.89 2.06 16.63
N ILE A 21 2.77 2.93 17.62
CA ILE A 21 1.50 3.31 18.25
C ILE A 21 0.51 3.64 17.13
N ALA A 22 -0.48 2.76 16.93
CA ALA A 22 -1.72 2.96 16.17
C ALA A 22 -1.62 4.04 15.06
N CYS A 23 -0.80 3.79 14.05
CA CYS A 23 -0.71 4.67 12.89
C CYS A 23 -1.79 4.26 11.89
N ASP A 24 -2.68 5.19 11.56
CA ASP A 24 -3.59 5.05 10.42
C ASP A 24 -2.80 4.79 9.12
N ALA A 25 -3.50 4.38 8.06
CA ALA A 25 -2.86 4.00 6.79
C ALA A 25 -1.97 5.11 6.22
N GLN A 26 -2.33 6.39 6.41
CA GLN A 26 -1.53 7.52 5.94
C GLN A 26 -0.22 7.62 6.70
N SER A 27 -0.29 7.57 8.03
CA SER A 27 0.89 7.59 8.90
C SER A 27 1.86 6.44 8.59
N TYR A 28 1.37 5.26 8.20
CA TYR A 28 2.22 4.17 7.74
C TYR A 28 2.90 4.46 6.39
N LEU A 29 2.16 5.00 5.41
CA LEU A 29 2.71 5.41 4.11
C LEU A 29 3.77 6.52 4.24
N ASP A 30 3.60 7.45 5.17
CA ASP A 30 4.55 8.55 5.37
C ASP A 30 5.89 8.08 5.98
N ASN A 31 5.90 6.97 6.72
CA ASN A 31 7.07 6.42 7.42
C ASN A 31 7.64 5.16 6.74
N LEU A 32 7.23 4.93 5.50
CA LEU A 32 7.46 3.67 4.80
C LEU A 32 8.88 3.62 4.23
N ASN A 33 9.69 2.66 4.69
CA ASN A 33 11.01 2.42 4.11
C ASN A 33 10.91 1.56 2.83
N SER A 34 12.00 1.49 2.06
CA SER A 34 12.03 0.78 0.77
C SER A 34 11.68 -0.72 0.86
N LEU A 35 12.05 -1.41 1.96
CA LEU A 35 11.71 -2.82 2.15
C LEU A 35 10.21 -3.00 2.42
N ARG A 36 9.64 -2.16 3.28
CA ARG A 36 8.21 -2.13 3.58
C ARG A 36 7.38 -1.79 2.37
N PHE A 37 7.91 -0.92 1.50
CA PHE A 37 7.23 -0.53 0.27
C PHE A 37 7.11 -1.73 -0.67
N ILE A 38 8.20 -2.48 -0.85
CA ILE A 38 8.21 -3.70 -1.65
C ILE A 38 7.25 -4.76 -1.07
N GLU A 39 7.22 -4.94 0.25
CA GLU A 39 6.29 -5.85 0.93
C GLU A 39 4.82 -5.48 0.66
N LEU A 40 4.46 -4.20 0.83
CA LEU A 40 3.12 -3.69 0.55
C LEU A 40 2.72 -3.92 -0.92
N ILE A 41 3.60 -3.56 -1.85
CA ILE A 41 3.34 -3.76 -3.29
C ILE A 41 3.14 -5.24 -3.61
N THR A 42 3.98 -6.12 -3.06
CA THR A 42 3.88 -7.56 -3.30
C THR A 42 2.53 -8.11 -2.82
N VAL A 43 2.08 -7.73 -1.62
CA VAL A 43 0.79 -8.18 -1.08
C VAL A 43 -0.38 -7.69 -1.93
N ILE A 44 -0.32 -6.45 -2.44
CA ILE A 44 -1.37 -5.90 -3.30
C ILE A 44 -1.41 -6.60 -4.65
N GLU A 45 -0.25 -6.83 -5.28
CA GLU A 45 -0.14 -7.57 -6.54
C GLU A 45 -0.70 -8.99 -6.43
N GLU A 46 -0.33 -9.72 -5.37
CA GLU A 46 -0.85 -11.07 -5.12
C GLU A 46 -2.35 -11.08 -4.85
N LYS A 47 -2.85 -10.13 -4.08
CA LYS A 47 -4.27 -10.08 -3.71
C LYS A 47 -5.19 -9.82 -4.90
N TYR A 48 -4.78 -8.91 -5.78
CA TYR A 48 -5.61 -8.50 -6.91
C TYR A 48 -5.21 -9.15 -8.24
N ASP A 49 -4.19 -10.00 -8.25
CA ASP A 49 -3.61 -10.62 -9.46
C ASP A 49 -3.23 -9.58 -10.51
N ILE A 50 -2.53 -8.53 -10.05
CA ILE A 50 -2.07 -7.41 -10.88
C ILE A 50 -0.55 -7.30 -10.86
N ARG A 51 0.02 -6.52 -11.78
CA ARG A 51 1.44 -6.14 -11.80
C ARG A 51 1.58 -4.65 -12.07
N PHE A 52 2.19 -3.92 -11.15
CA PHE A 52 2.43 -2.50 -11.34
C PHE A 52 3.58 -2.26 -12.30
N ALA A 53 3.46 -1.21 -13.13
CA ALA A 53 4.61 -0.72 -13.88
C ALA A 53 5.60 0.00 -12.94
N ASN A 54 6.89 -0.17 -13.19
CA ASN A 54 7.96 0.48 -12.41
C ASN A 54 7.78 2.01 -12.32
N GLU A 55 7.27 2.64 -13.38
CA GLU A 55 7.02 4.09 -13.42
C GLU A 55 5.94 4.53 -12.44
N ASP A 56 4.92 3.70 -12.20
CA ASP A 56 3.87 3.99 -11.23
C ASP A 56 4.34 3.70 -9.81
N LEU A 57 5.16 2.67 -9.60
CA LEU A 57 5.80 2.40 -8.30
C LEU A 57 6.65 3.59 -7.82
N MET A 58 7.39 4.25 -8.72
CA MET A 58 8.17 5.45 -8.38
C MET A 58 7.29 6.63 -7.95
N LYS A 59 6.07 6.76 -8.48
CA LYS A 59 5.11 7.80 -8.10
C LYS A 59 4.46 7.53 -6.75
N LEU A 60 4.29 6.25 -6.41
CA LEU A 60 3.71 5.82 -5.14
C LEU A 60 4.62 6.06 -3.94
N ALA A 61 5.94 6.13 -4.13
CA ALA A 61 6.94 6.30 -3.06
C ALA A 61 6.92 7.68 -2.37
N GLY A 62 5.91 8.51 -2.61
CA GLY A 62 5.69 9.80 -1.94
C GLY A 62 4.27 10.34 -2.09
N GLY A 63 3.31 9.49 -2.48
CA GLY A 63 1.89 9.84 -2.60
C GLY A 63 1.11 9.47 -1.34
N GLY A 64 -0.10 10.04 -1.20
CA GLY A 64 -1.00 9.72 -0.08
C GLY A 64 -1.75 8.40 -0.27
N VAL A 65 -2.55 8.01 0.74
CA VAL A 65 -3.42 6.82 0.67
C VAL A 65 -4.36 6.88 -0.53
N ASP A 66 -4.93 8.05 -0.82
CA ASP A 66 -5.84 8.23 -1.96
C ASP A 66 -5.12 7.98 -3.30
N ASP A 67 -3.89 8.48 -3.48
CA ASP A 67 -3.11 8.25 -4.70
C ASP A 67 -2.73 6.78 -4.86
N PHE A 68 -2.42 6.12 -3.74
CA PHE A 68 -2.15 4.69 -3.70
C PHE A 68 -3.38 3.90 -4.16
N VAL A 69 -4.54 4.15 -3.55
CA VAL A 69 -5.80 3.49 -3.87
C VAL A 69 -6.21 3.73 -5.32
N ASN A 70 -6.16 4.98 -5.79
CA ASN A 70 -6.45 5.33 -7.18
C ASN A 70 -5.51 4.61 -8.15
N THR A 71 -4.25 4.39 -7.76
CA THR A 71 -3.30 3.61 -8.56
C THR A 71 -3.67 2.15 -8.58
N VAL A 72 -3.99 1.54 -7.44
CA VAL A 72 -4.47 0.14 -7.42
C VAL A 72 -5.72 -0.03 -8.28
N GLU A 73 -6.70 0.87 -8.15
CA GLU A 73 -7.96 0.83 -8.91
C GLU A 73 -7.75 0.87 -10.44
N ARG A 74 -6.69 1.52 -10.93
CA ARG A 74 -6.37 1.54 -12.37
C ARG A 74 -5.92 0.19 -12.91
N TYR A 75 -5.33 -0.65 -12.06
CA TYR A 75 -4.80 -1.97 -12.44
C TYR A 75 -5.80 -3.09 -12.16
N VAL A 76 -6.68 -2.91 -11.18
CA VAL A 76 -7.73 -3.88 -10.89
C VAL A 76 -8.79 -3.79 -11.99
N PRO A 77 -9.03 -4.87 -12.76
CA PRO A 77 -10.07 -4.85 -13.78
C PRO A 77 -11.43 -4.61 -13.14
N ALA A 78 -12.20 -3.68 -13.71
CA ALA A 78 -13.59 -3.47 -13.31
C ALA A 78 -14.35 -4.79 -13.49
N LYS A 79 -14.85 -5.35 -12.37
CA LYS A 79 -15.74 -6.52 -12.39
C LYS A 79 -17.11 -6.15 -12.93
#